data_AF-A0A7C4GW92-F1
#
_entry.id   AF-A0A7C4GW92-F1
#
_cell.length_a   1.000
_cell.length_b   1.000
_cell.length_c   1.000
_cell.angle_alpha   90.00
_cell.angle_beta   90.00
_cell.angle_gamma   90.00
#
_symmetry.space_group_name_H-M   'P 1'
#
loop_
_entity.id
_entity.type
_entity.pdbx_description
1 polymer ?
#
loop_
_entity_poly.entity_id
_entity_poly.type
_entity_poly.pdbx_seq_one_letter_code
_entity_poly.pdbx_strand_id
1 'polypeptide(L)'
;MLRKISSWREVPQLGLGIKAAALILATIFLFIQDLTIIFNDALQSETTSHLLAIPILFAYLIYRKRKMLRAVAPIESTNTPKSIRNIPLICGIILSTTAILLYWYGSYTFTPIEHHLLTLPIFVAGLTLILFNSQTLRQLVFPIALLAFLVPPPSEILYAVGSTLSVISAEASNAIIKAFGIPSTITPE
;
A
#
# COMPACT_ATOMS: atom_id res chain seq x y z
N MET A 1 -43.24 34.07 10.29
CA MET A 1 -42.30 34.24 9.17
C MET A 1 -40.94 33.74 9.62
N LEU A 2 -40.48 32.58 9.10
CA LEU A 2 -39.09 32.10 8.99
C LEU A 2 -39.09 30.56 8.85
N ARG A 3 -39.20 30.12 7.59
CA ARG A 3 -39.13 28.73 7.14
C ARG A 3 -37.65 28.32 7.09
N LYS A 4 -37.17 27.58 8.09
CA LYS A 4 -35.81 27.03 8.11
C LYS A 4 -35.77 25.83 7.14
N ILE A 5 -35.39 26.11 5.89
CA ILE A 5 -35.08 25.12 4.86
C ILE A 5 -33.75 24.47 5.26
N SER A 6 -33.79 23.35 5.97
CA SER A 6 -32.66 22.41 6.01
C SER A 6 -32.99 21.23 5.10
N SER A 7 -32.90 21.45 3.80
CA SER A 7 -32.81 20.34 2.85
C SER A 7 -31.42 19.72 3.02
N TRP A 8 -31.33 18.77 3.94
CA TRP A 8 -30.21 17.83 3.99
C TRP A 8 -30.18 17.16 2.62
N ARG A 9 -29.18 17.52 1.82
CA ARG A 9 -28.95 16.94 0.51
C ARG A 9 -28.68 15.45 0.75
N GLU A 10 -29.68 14.61 0.47
CA GLU A 10 -29.50 13.16 0.43
C GLU A 10 -28.49 12.88 -0.68
N VAL A 11 -27.22 12.78 -0.28
CA VAL A 11 -26.18 12.28 -1.16
C VAL A 11 -26.57 10.87 -1.55
N PRO A 12 -26.74 10.56 -2.85
CA PRO A 12 -27.14 9.23 -3.28
C PRO A 12 -26.05 8.25 -2.88
N GLN A 13 -26.28 7.55 -1.76
CA GLN A 13 -25.32 6.62 -1.15
C GLN A 13 -24.93 5.52 -2.13
N LEU A 14 -25.84 5.22 -3.07
CA LEU A 14 -25.63 4.29 -4.17
C LEU A 14 -24.45 4.69 -5.07
N GLY A 15 -24.35 5.98 -5.45
CA GLY A 15 -23.29 6.45 -6.36
C GLY A 15 -21.90 6.38 -5.72
N LEU A 16 -21.82 6.61 -4.42
CA LEU A 16 -20.58 6.51 -3.64
C LEU A 16 -20.13 5.05 -3.49
N GLY A 17 -21.09 4.13 -3.27
CA GLY A 17 -20.84 2.69 -3.25
C GLY A 17 -20.34 2.16 -4.60
N ILE A 18 -20.94 2.59 -5.71
CA ILE A 18 -20.51 2.18 -7.06
C ILE A 18 -19.08 2.62 -7.35
N LYS A 19 -18.72 3.87 -7.03
CA LYS A 19 -17.35 4.38 -7.20
C LYS A 19 -16.34 3.60 -6.36
N ALA A 20 -16.68 3.30 -5.10
CA ALA A 20 -15.83 2.50 -4.23
C ALA A 20 -15.66 1.06 -4.74
N ALA A 21 -16.75 0.45 -5.20
CA ALA A 21 -16.72 -0.89 -5.80
C ALA A 21 -15.87 -0.91 -7.07
N ALA A 22 -16.01 0.09 -7.95
CA ALA A 22 -15.19 0.22 -9.16
C ALA A 22 -13.69 0.35 -8.82
N LEU A 23 -13.33 1.14 -7.81
CA LEU A 23 -11.95 1.27 -7.34
C LEU A 23 -11.39 -0.07 -6.86
N ILE A 24 -12.13 -0.77 -6.00
CA ILE A 24 -11.72 -2.06 -5.42
C ILE A 24 -11.59 -3.11 -6.52
N LEU A 25 -12.59 -3.24 -7.40
CA LEU A 25 -12.59 -4.21 -8.49
C LEU A 25 -11.46 -3.95 -9.48
N ALA A 26 -11.22 -2.70 -9.88
CA ALA A 26 -10.13 -2.36 -10.79
C ALA A 26 -8.75 -2.68 -10.18
N THR A 27 -8.57 -2.39 -8.89
CA THR A 27 -7.32 -2.69 -8.18
C THR A 27 -7.11 -4.20 -8.05
N ILE A 28 -8.12 -4.94 -7.60
CA ILE A 28 -8.03 -6.39 -7.46
C ILE A 28 -7.78 -7.03 -8.82
N PHE A 29 -8.52 -6.63 -9.86
CA PHE A 29 -8.38 -7.21 -11.19
C PHE A 29 -6.97 -7.07 -11.76
N LEU A 30 -6.32 -5.91 -11.57
CA LEU A 30 -4.96 -5.68 -12.06
C LEU A 30 -3.92 -6.48 -11.28
N PHE A 31 -4.04 -6.53 -9.95
CA PHE A 31 -3.02 -7.10 -9.06
C PHE A 31 -3.35 -8.49 -8.49
N ILE A 32 -4.39 -9.18 -8.98
CA ILE A 32 -4.85 -10.45 -8.40
C ILE A 32 -3.75 -11.51 -8.39
N GLN A 33 -2.95 -11.55 -9.46
CA GLN A 33 -1.86 -12.52 -9.60
C GLN A 33 -0.76 -12.24 -8.58
N ASP A 34 -0.27 -11.00 -8.49
CA ASP A 34 0.76 -10.63 -7.53
C ASP A 34 0.29 -10.83 -6.08
N LEU A 35 -0.95 -10.43 -5.77
CA LEU A 35 -1.52 -10.63 -4.43
C LEU A 35 -1.61 -12.11 -4.05
N THR A 36 -1.95 -12.98 -5.00
CA THR A 36 -2.03 -14.43 -4.75
C THR A 36 -0.66 -15.02 -4.47
N ILE A 37 0.37 -14.58 -5.21
CA ILE A 37 1.76 -15.01 -5.01
C ILE A 37 2.23 -14.61 -3.59
N ILE A 38 2.09 -13.33 -3.23
CA ILE A 38 2.52 -12.83 -1.92
C ILE A 38 1.75 -13.47 -0.78
N PHE A 39 0.45 -13.68 -0.96
CA PHE A 39 -0.37 -14.32 0.05
C PHE A 39 0.11 -15.75 0.32
N ASN A 40 0.45 -16.49 -0.74
CA ASN A 40 1.02 -17.81 -0.60
C ASN A 40 2.42 -17.77 0.03
N ASP A 41 3.28 -16.84 -0.39
CA ASP A 41 4.62 -16.67 0.19
C ASP A 41 4.55 -16.32 1.68
N ALA A 42 3.62 -15.45 2.08
CA ALA A 42 3.42 -15.04 3.47
C ALA A 42 2.86 -16.17 4.37
N LEU A 43 2.23 -17.20 3.78
CA LEU A 43 1.81 -18.39 4.52
C LEU A 43 2.95 -19.40 4.71
N GLN A 44 3.93 -19.41 3.81
CA GLN A 44 4.98 -20.43 3.78
C GLN A 44 6.31 -19.93 4.38
N SER A 45 6.57 -18.62 4.37
CA SER A 45 7.83 -18.03 4.79
C SER A 45 7.71 -17.20 6.07
N GLU A 46 8.62 -17.44 7.01
CA GLU A 46 8.74 -16.67 8.25
C GLU A 46 9.10 -15.20 7.99
N THR A 47 9.89 -14.92 6.94
CA THR A 47 10.36 -13.57 6.65
C THR A 47 9.25 -12.67 6.08
N THR A 48 8.25 -13.24 5.41
CA THR A 48 7.13 -12.51 4.80
C THR A 48 5.81 -12.70 5.54
N SER A 49 5.76 -13.50 6.61
CA SER A 49 4.53 -13.72 7.39
C SER A 49 3.90 -12.43 7.92
N HIS A 50 4.72 -11.43 8.23
CA HIS A 50 4.25 -10.11 8.66
C HIS A 50 3.38 -9.39 7.62
N LEU A 51 3.47 -9.75 6.33
CA LEU A 51 2.67 -9.16 5.26
C LEU A 51 1.17 -9.45 5.43
N LEU A 52 0.79 -10.54 6.11
CA LEU A 52 -0.62 -10.87 6.39
C LEU A 52 -1.30 -9.86 7.32
N ALA A 53 -0.53 -9.17 8.16
CA ALA A 53 -1.05 -8.15 9.07
C ALA A 53 -1.45 -6.86 8.33
N ILE A 54 -0.80 -6.57 7.20
CA ILE A 54 -0.98 -5.34 6.43
C ILE A 54 -2.40 -5.18 5.87
N PRO A 55 -3.02 -6.15 5.16
CA PRO A 55 -4.39 -6.01 4.68
C PRO A 55 -5.41 -5.84 5.82
N ILE A 56 -5.16 -6.47 6.97
CA ILE A 56 -5.99 -6.32 8.18
C ILE A 56 -5.88 -4.89 8.71
N LEU A 57 -4.65 -4.38 8.85
CA LEU A 57 -4.40 -3.02 9.31
C LEU A 57 -4.94 -1.97 8.33
N PHE A 58 -4.80 -2.21 7.03
CA PHE A 58 -5.37 -1.37 5.96
C PHE A 58 -6.89 -1.26 6.10
N ALA A 59 -7.58 -2.40 6.21
CA ALA A 59 -9.02 -2.44 6.40
C ALA A 59 -9.45 -1.72 7.70
N TYR A 60 -8.70 -1.91 8.78
CA TYR A 60 -8.94 -1.22 10.05
C TYR A 60 -8.79 0.30 9.94
N LEU A 61 -7.75 0.79 9.25
CA LEU A 61 -7.53 2.23 9.05
C LEU A 61 -8.64 2.87 8.22
N ILE A 62 -9.10 2.20 7.16
CA ILE A 62 -10.26 2.65 6.37
C ILE A 62 -11.50 2.69 7.26
N TYR A 63 -11.76 1.63 8.04
CA TYR A 63 -12.90 1.55 8.95
C TYR A 63 -12.89 2.67 9.99
N ARG A 64 -11.72 3.00 10.54
CA ARG A 64 -11.53 4.10 11.50
C ARG A 64 -11.87 5.46 10.88
N LYS A 65 -11.57 5.67 9.60
CA LYS A 65 -11.82 6.93 8.88
C LYS A 65 -13.18 7.01 8.19
N ARG A 66 -14.02 5.96 8.24
CA ARG A 66 -15.30 5.87 7.50
C ARG A 66 -16.22 7.07 7.61
N LYS A 67 -16.35 7.68 8.81
CA LYS A 67 -17.21 8.86 9.02
C LYS A 67 -16.70 10.09 8.26
N MET A 68 -15.38 10.29 8.25
CA MET A 68 -14.74 11.38 7.51
C MET A 68 -14.80 11.13 6.00
N LEU A 69 -14.54 9.90 5.56
CA LEU A 69 -14.61 9.52 4.14
C LEU A 69 -16.01 9.75 3.57
N ARG A 70 -17.06 9.36 4.31
CA ARG A 70 -18.45 9.60 3.89
C ARG A 70 -18.81 11.08 3.82
N ALA A 71 -18.20 11.93 4.65
CA ALA A 71 -18.42 13.37 4.62
C ALA A 71 -17.68 14.05 3.46
N VAL A 72 -16.50 13.55 3.10
CA VAL A 72 -15.60 14.20 2.14
C VAL A 72 -15.77 13.69 0.70
N ALA A 73 -16.09 12.41 0.51
CA ALA A 73 -16.29 11.80 -0.81
C ALA A 73 -17.38 12.45 -1.68
N PRO A 74 -18.52 12.91 -1.14
CA PRO A 74 -19.54 13.60 -1.94
C PRO A 74 -19.31 15.10 -2.06
N ILE A 75 -18.23 15.66 -1.48
CA ILE A 75 -17.83 17.04 -1.70
C ILE A 75 -17.29 17.12 -3.13
N GLU A 76 -18.21 17.15 -4.08
CA GLU A 76 -17.98 17.74 -5.38
C GLU A 76 -17.43 19.15 -5.11
N SER A 77 -16.39 19.59 -5.80
CA SER A 77 -15.68 20.84 -5.51
C SER A 77 -16.49 22.08 -5.92
N THR A 78 -17.74 22.16 -5.48
CA THR A 78 -18.75 23.18 -5.79
C THR A 78 -18.30 24.59 -5.43
N ASN A 79 -17.39 24.73 -4.46
CA ASN A 79 -16.79 26.01 -4.05
C ASN A 79 -15.45 26.31 -4.73
N THR A 80 -14.97 25.48 -5.66
CA THR A 80 -13.72 25.74 -6.39
C THR A 80 -14.02 26.29 -7.79
N PRO A 81 -13.24 27.27 -8.26
CA PRO A 81 -13.40 27.80 -9.61
C PRO A 81 -13.25 26.69 -10.66
N LYS A 82 -14.05 26.74 -11.74
CA LYS A 82 -14.12 25.72 -12.81
C LYS A 82 -12.74 25.29 -13.35
N SER A 83 -11.75 26.16 -13.34
CA SER A 83 -10.37 25.90 -13.79
C SER A 83 -9.65 24.84 -12.93
N ILE A 84 -9.88 24.84 -11.61
CA ILE A 84 -9.16 23.97 -10.66
C ILE A 84 -9.89 22.63 -10.45
N ARG A 85 -11.16 22.54 -10.86
CA ARG A 85 -12.01 21.34 -10.69
C ARG A 85 -11.47 20.11 -11.43
N ASN A 86 -10.81 20.30 -12.58
CA ASN A 86 -10.31 19.19 -13.40
C ASN A 86 -8.89 18.75 -13.02
N ILE A 87 -8.17 19.51 -12.19
CA ILE A 87 -6.79 19.19 -11.79
C ILE A 87 -6.71 17.81 -11.11
N PRO A 88 -7.57 17.46 -10.12
CA PRO A 88 -7.53 16.14 -9.50
C PRO A 88 -7.72 15.01 -10.51
N LEU A 89 -8.60 15.19 -11.50
CA LEU A 89 -8.86 14.20 -12.54
C LEU A 89 -7.66 14.03 -13.46
N ILE A 90 -7.04 15.12 -13.91
CA ILE A 90 -5.83 15.09 -14.76
C ILE A 90 -4.68 14.42 -13.99
N CYS A 91 -4.43 14.83 -12.75
CA CYS A 91 -3.42 14.20 -11.89
C CYS A 91 -3.70 12.72 -11.67
N GLY A 92 -4.96 12.34 -11.45
CA GLY A 92 -5.37 10.95 -11.26
C GLY A 92 -5.13 10.09 -12.52
N ILE A 93 -5.43 10.62 -13.71
CA ILE A 93 -5.14 9.95 -14.98
C ILE A 93 -3.63 9.79 -15.16
N ILE A 94 -2.85 10.86 -14.97
CA ILE A 94 -1.39 10.80 -15.10
C ILE A 94 -0.83 9.76 -14.14
N LEU A 95 -1.21 9.80 -12.85
CA LEU A 95 -0.74 8.83 -11.85
C LEU A 95 -1.12 7.39 -12.19
N SER A 96 -2.35 7.15 -12.65
CA SER A 96 -2.81 5.81 -13.01
C SER A 96 -2.07 5.27 -14.24
N THR A 97 -1.88 6.10 -15.26
CA THR A 97 -1.09 5.75 -16.44
C THR A 97 0.37 5.49 -16.08
N THR A 98 0.97 6.33 -15.25
CA THR A 98 2.33 6.13 -14.73
C THR A 98 2.44 4.82 -13.98
N ALA A 99 1.49 4.48 -13.11
CA ALA A 99 1.50 3.19 -12.40
C ALA A 99 1.43 1.99 -13.37
N ILE A 100 0.59 2.06 -14.40
CA ILE A 100 0.50 1.01 -15.43
C ILE A 100 1.81 0.88 -16.22
N LEU A 101 2.45 2.00 -16.58
CA LEU A 101 3.74 1.99 -17.26
C LEU A 101 4.86 1.42 -16.39
N LEU A 102 4.90 1.79 -15.11
CA LEU A 102 5.87 1.19 -14.16
C LEU A 102 5.60 -0.30 -13.95
N TYR A 103 4.33 -0.72 -13.91
CA TYR A 103 3.97 -2.12 -13.78
C TYR A 103 4.51 -2.91 -14.97
N TRP A 104 4.25 -2.41 -16.19
CA TRP A 104 4.77 -2.99 -17.42
C TRP A 104 6.30 -3.03 -17.45
N TYR A 105 6.96 -1.95 -17.03
CA TYR A 105 8.42 -1.89 -16.96
C TYR A 105 8.99 -2.89 -15.93
N GLY A 106 8.35 -3.02 -14.77
CA GLY A 106 8.73 -3.96 -13.72
C GLY A 106 8.76 -5.41 -14.19
N SER A 107 7.88 -5.76 -15.14
CA SER A 107 7.84 -7.09 -15.76
C SER A 107 9.12 -7.49 -16.50
N TYR A 108 9.99 -6.54 -16.87
CA TYR A 108 11.28 -6.81 -17.52
C TYR A 108 12.47 -6.80 -16.55
N THR A 109 12.23 -6.68 -15.25
CA THR A 109 13.27 -6.63 -14.21
C THR A 109 13.48 -8.00 -13.56
N PHE A 110 14.61 -8.19 -12.86
CA PHE A 110 14.93 -9.43 -12.14
C PHE A 110 14.01 -9.70 -10.94
N THR A 111 13.42 -8.66 -10.34
CA THR A 111 12.47 -8.77 -9.22
C THR A 111 11.09 -8.19 -9.60
N PRO A 112 10.34 -8.83 -10.52
CA PRO A 112 9.13 -8.25 -11.08
C PRO A 112 8.03 -8.02 -10.03
N ILE A 113 7.89 -8.94 -9.07
CA ILE A 113 6.88 -8.87 -8.01
C ILE A 113 7.03 -7.62 -7.13
N GLU A 114 8.27 -7.26 -6.77
CA GLU A 114 8.57 -6.09 -5.95
C GLU A 114 8.18 -4.80 -6.66
N HIS A 115 8.52 -4.72 -7.95
CA HIS A 115 8.23 -3.57 -8.79
C HIS A 115 6.73 -3.43 -9.03
N HIS A 116 6.02 -4.53 -9.33
CA HIS A 116 4.57 -4.52 -9.49
C HIS A 116 3.88 -3.99 -8.23
N LEU A 117 4.24 -4.50 -7.05
CA LEU A 117 3.60 -4.08 -5.79
C LEU A 117 3.90 -2.65 -5.40
N LEU A 118 5.07 -2.13 -5.74
CA LEU A 118 5.38 -0.71 -5.54
C LEU A 118 4.45 0.22 -6.34
N THR A 119 3.91 -0.25 -7.47
CA THR A 119 2.96 0.54 -8.27
C THR A 119 1.54 0.53 -7.70
N LEU A 120 1.18 -0.44 -6.88
CA LEU A 120 -0.14 -0.57 -6.26
C LEU A 120 -0.59 0.70 -5.49
N PRO A 121 0.19 1.26 -4.55
CA PRO A 121 -0.20 2.50 -3.87
C PRO A 121 -0.36 3.69 -4.83
N ILE A 122 0.45 3.76 -5.89
CA ILE A 122 0.38 4.82 -6.90
C ILE A 122 -0.92 4.69 -7.71
N PHE A 123 -1.25 3.47 -8.14
CA PHE A 123 -2.47 3.16 -8.88
C PHE A 123 -3.73 3.46 -8.05
N VAL A 124 -3.76 3.03 -6.79
CA VAL A 124 -4.88 3.30 -5.87
C VAL A 124 -5.04 4.80 -5.60
N ALA A 125 -3.94 5.55 -5.46
CA ALA A 125 -3.98 7.00 -5.34
C ALA A 125 -4.55 7.67 -6.60
N GLY A 126 -4.13 7.22 -7.78
CA GLY A 126 -4.63 7.67 -9.08
C GLY A 126 -6.13 7.43 -9.25
N LEU A 127 -6.60 6.20 -9.02
CA LEU A 127 -8.02 5.86 -9.07
C LEU A 127 -8.85 6.62 -8.03
N THR A 128 -8.31 6.84 -6.83
CA THR A 128 -8.98 7.66 -5.80
C THR A 128 -9.21 9.08 -6.30
N LEU A 129 -8.24 9.68 -7.00
CA LEU A 129 -8.39 11.01 -7.59
C LEU A 129 -9.36 11.06 -8.76
N ILE A 130 -9.39 10.03 -9.60
CA ILE A 130 -10.30 9.94 -10.77
C ILE A 130 -11.75 9.78 -10.30
N LEU A 131 -12.01 8.86 -9.37
CA LEU A 131 -13.37 8.50 -8.97
C LEU A 131 -13.92 9.41 -7.88
N PHE A 132 -13.05 9.96 -7.03
CA PHE A 132 -13.40 10.83 -5.92
C PHE A 132 -12.77 12.22 -6.09
N ASN A 133 -12.15 12.74 -5.03
CA ASN A 133 -11.58 14.08 -4.98
C ASN A 133 -10.26 14.08 -4.18
N SER A 134 -9.50 15.17 -4.29
CA SER A 134 -8.22 15.34 -3.58
C SER A 134 -8.35 15.29 -2.05
N GLN A 135 -9.50 15.71 -1.50
CA GLN A 135 -9.73 15.65 -0.06
C GLN A 135 -9.89 14.19 0.43
N THR A 136 -10.52 13.34 -0.37
CA THR A 136 -10.67 11.90 -0.10
C THR A 136 -9.30 11.23 -0.15
N LEU A 137 -8.49 11.56 -1.18
CA LEU A 137 -7.11 11.10 -1.23
C LEU A 137 -6.35 11.53 0.02
N ARG A 138 -6.45 12.79 0.45
CA ARG A 138 -5.75 13.29 1.66
C ARG A 138 -6.11 12.51 2.94
N GLN A 139 -7.35 12.05 3.07
CA GLN A 139 -7.74 11.19 4.20
C GLN A 139 -7.24 9.75 4.05
N LEU A 140 -7.04 9.29 2.81
CA LEU A 140 -6.55 7.97 2.46
C LEU A 140 -5.03 7.89 2.25
N VAL A 141 -4.27 8.99 2.22
CA VAL A 141 -2.81 8.98 2.00
C VAL A 141 -2.12 8.04 2.96
N PHE A 142 -2.48 8.06 4.24
CA PHE A 142 -1.89 7.16 5.23
C PHE A 142 -2.24 5.67 4.98
N PRO A 143 -3.52 5.28 4.84
CA PRO A 143 -3.87 3.93 4.39
C PRO A 143 -3.21 3.51 3.08
N ILE A 144 -3.15 4.38 2.08
CA ILE A 144 -2.56 4.07 0.77
C ILE A 144 -1.05 3.89 0.89
N ALA A 145 -0.36 4.74 1.66
CA ALA A 145 1.07 4.58 1.92
C ALA A 145 1.37 3.26 2.63
N LEU A 146 0.46 2.76 3.47
CA LEU A 146 0.60 1.44 4.09
C LEU A 146 0.71 0.31 3.06
N LEU A 147 0.07 0.45 1.89
CA LEU A 147 0.14 -0.56 0.83
C LEU A 147 1.57 -0.74 0.28
N ALA A 148 2.44 0.26 0.42
CA ALA A 148 3.85 0.12 0.05
C ALA A 148 4.60 -0.89 0.95
N PHE A 149 4.11 -1.14 2.17
CA PHE A 149 4.68 -2.18 3.04
C PHE A 149 4.33 -3.59 2.59
N LEU A 150 3.43 -3.75 1.62
CA LEU A 150 3.09 -5.06 1.04
C LEU A 150 4.20 -5.58 0.11
N VAL A 151 5.16 -4.73 -0.24
CA VAL A 151 6.31 -5.08 -1.07
C VAL A 151 7.26 -5.96 -0.24
N PRO A 152 7.53 -7.21 -0.68
CA PRO A 152 8.47 -8.05 0.04
C PRO A 152 9.87 -7.41 -0.02
N PRO A 153 10.66 -7.50 1.07
CA PRO A 153 12.02 -6.98 1.06
C PRO A 153 12.88 -7.74 0.04
N PRO A 154 13.77 -7.05 -0.70
CA PRO A 154 14.67 -7.69 -1.66
C PRO A 154 15.52 -8.75 -0.97
N SER A 155 15.55 -9.94 -1.58
CA SER A 155 16.22 -11.11 -1.00
C SER A 155 17.72 -10.87 -0.78
N GLU A 156 18.37 -10.07 -1.63
CA GLU A 156 19.79 -9.73 -1.55
C GLU A 156 20.12 -9.01 -0.24
N ILE A 157 19.26 -8.07 0.18
CA ILE A 157 19.43 -7.32 1.42
C ILE A 157 19.22 -8.27 2.61
N LEU A 158 18.20 -9.13 2.55
CA LEU A 158 17.95 -10.12 3.59
C LEU A 158 19.12 -11.09 3.76
N TYR A 159 19.68 -11.60 2.66
CA TYR A 159 20.82 -12.52 2.70
C TYR A 159 22.09 -11.82 3.22
N ALA A 160 22.36 -10.58 2.80
CA ALA A 160 23.50 -9.82 3.30
C ALA A 160 23.41 -9.55 4.81
N VAL A 161 22.24 -9.11 5.28
CA VAL A 161 21.99 -8.88 6.71
C VAL A 161 22.04 -10.20 7.47
N GLY A 162 21.42 -11.26 6.96
CA GLY A 162 21.45 -12.59 7.58
C GLY A 162 22.87 -13.14 7.72
N SER A 163 23.69 -13.00 6.67
CA SER A 163 25.10 -13.40 6.68
C SER A 163 25.90 -12.63 7.75
N THR A 164 25.79 -11.30 7.77
CA THR A 164 26.51 -10.49 8.78
C THR A 164 26.07 -10.80 10.21
N LEU A 165 24.77 -10.98 10.46
CA LEU A 165 24.27 -11.38 11.78
C LEU A 165 24.75 -12.78 12.16
N SER A 166 24.83 -13.71 11.22
CA SER A 166 25.33 -15.06 11.45
C SER A 166 26.80 -15.03 11.89
N VAL A 167 27.64 -14.25 11.20
CA VAL A 167 29.06 -14.06 11.57
C VAL A 167 29.19 -13.47 12.97
N ILE A 168 28.45 -12.39 13.27
CA ILE A 168 28.46 -11.74 14.60
C ILE A 168 28.00 -12.72 15.68
N SER A 169 26.97 -13.51 15.41
CA SER A 169 26.45 -14.52 16.34
C SER A 169 27.49 -15.63 16.61
N ALA A 170 28.18 -16.09 15.57
CA ALA A 170 29.24 -17.08 15.68
C ALA A 170 30.44 -16.52 16.48
N GLU A 171 30.84 -15.28 16.22
CA GLU A 171 31.90 -14.59 16.97
C GLU A 171 31.53 -14.42 18.44
N ALA A 172 30.31 -13.96 18.73
CA ALA A 172 29.82 -13.80 20.11
C ALA A 172 29.78 -15.15 20.84
N SER A 173 29.26 -16.19 20.19
CA SER A 173 29.22 -17.55 20.76
C SER A 173 30.62 -18.09 21.03
N ASN A 174 31.56 -17.88 20.11
CA ASN A 174 32.95 -18.27 20.26
C ASN A 174 33.64 -17.52 21.42
N ALA A 175 33.36 -16.22 21.58
CA ALA A 175 33.89 -15.41 22.67
C ALA A 175 33.40 -15.92 24.04
N ILE A 176 32.13 -16.30 24.14
CA ILE A 176 31.55 -16.89 25.36
C ILE A 176 32.25 -18.22 25.69
N ILE A 177 32.40 -19.12 24.72
CA ILE A 177 33.04 -20.43 24.92
C ILE A 177 34.51 -20.27 25.37
N LYS A 178 35.25 -19.34 24.75
CA LYS A 178 36.62 -18.99 25.17
C LYS A 178 36.67 -18.43 26.59
N ALA A 179 35.68 -17.62 26.99
CA ALA A 179 35.60 -17.09 28.35
C ALA A 179 35.40 -18.20 29.40
N PHE A 180 34.77 -19.32 29.03
CA PHE A 180 34.66 -20.52 29.88
C PHE A 180 35.89 -21.44 29.82
N GLY A 181 36.96 -21.04 29.14
CA GLY A 181 38.22 -21.79 29.06
C GLY A 181 38.21 -22.95 28.06
N ILE A 182 37.18 -23.05 27.22
CA ILE A 182 37.10 -24.07 26.18
C ILE A 182 37.76 -23.50 24.91
N PRO A 183 38.78 -24.17 24.35
CA PRO A 183 39.42 -23.71 23.12
C PRO A 183 38.47 -23.91 21.92
N SER A 184 38.11 -22.81 21.28
CA SER A 184 37.30 -22.81 20.06
C SER A 184 37.88 -21.86 19.01
N THR A 185 37.87 -22.29 17.75
CA THR A 185 38.39 -21.54 16.60
C THR A 185 37.29 -21.45 15.56
N ILE A 186 37.03 -20.24 15.09
CA ILE A 186 36.13 -19.99 13.97
C ILE A 186 37.00 -20.02 12.70
N THR A 187 36.71 -20.94 11.80
CA THR A 187 37.32 -20.95 10.47
C THR A 187 36.40 -20.14 9.56
N PRO A 188 36.86 -19.01 9.00
CA PRO A 188 36.08 -18.33 7.97
C PRO A 188 36.07 -19.19 6.71
N GLU A 189 34.89 -19.46 6.17
CA GLU A 189 34.71 -19.89 4.77
C GLU A 189 34.64 -18.67 3.86
#